data_AF-A0A0A2U2Z6-F1
#
_entry.id   AF-A0A0A2U2Z6-F1
#
_cell.length_a   1.000
_cell.length_b   1.000
_cell.length_c   1.000
_cell.angle_alpha   90.00
_cell.angle_beta   90.00
_cell.angle_gamma   90.00
#
_symmetry.space_group_name_H-M   'P 1'
#
loop_
_entity.id
_entity.type
_entity.pdbx_description
1 polymer ?
#
loop_
_entity_poly.entity_id
_entity_poly.type
_entity_poly.pdbx_seq_one_letter_code
_entity_poly.pdbx_strand_id
1 'polypeptide(L)'
;MYSYRDFVLENMMSYVRESIDPLNYLHPSIEILRLYGQKNGTAYLQTLRIYINSMCNHSKTIAKMHIHRNTLLYRLNKTQELCGISLEDERICALLLCNFYLFRQEDGT
;
A
#
# COMPACT_ATOMS: atom_id res chain seq x y z
N MET A 1 -7.13 14.47 25.41
CA MET A 1 -5.78 13.99 25.78
C MET A 1 -5.41 12.94 24.74
N TYR A 2 -4.62 13.30 23.73
CA TYR A 2 -4.18 12.33 22.72
C TYR A 2 -3.22 11.34 23.41
N SER A 3 -3.48 10.06 23.24
CA SER A 3 -2.71 8.99 23.87
C SER A 3 -1.37 8.85 23.16
N TYR A 4 -0.32 8.45 23.86
CA TYR A 4 0.97 8.04 23.27
C TYR A 4 0.76 7.10 22.06
N ARG A 5 -0.28 6.24 22.11
CA ARG A 5 -0.64 5.34 21.01
C ARG A 5 -0.98 6.03 19.69
N ASP A 6 -1.48 7.27 19.72
CA ASP A 6 -2.01 7.94 18.52
C ASP A 6 -0.88 8.45 17.60
N PHE A 7 0.31 8.69 18.15
CA PHE A 7 1.44 9.28 17.41
C PHE A 7 2.69 8.42 17.35
N VAL A 8 2.78 7.33 18.12
CA VAL A 8 3.97 6.48 18.13
C VAL A 8 4.30 5.96 16.74
N LEU A 9 3.29 5.49 16.00
CA LEU A 9 3.50 5.01 14.64
C LEU A 9 4.02 6.13 13.73
N GLU A 10 3.39 7.30 13.76
CA GLU A 10 3.82 8.46 12.96
C GLU A 10 5.23 8.93 13.29
N ASN A 11 5.58 8.96 14.59
CA ASN A 11 6.93 9.34 15.05
C ASN A 11 7.98 8.31 14.60
N MET A 12 7.68 7.01 14.72
CA MET A 12 8.55 5.94 14.23
C MET A 12 8.78 6.09 12.72
N MET A 13 7.72 6.33 11.95
CA MET A 13 7.81 6.52 10.51
C MET A 13 8.57 7.81 10.15
N SER A 14 8.43 8.90 10.92
CA SER A 14 9.22 10.12 10.72
C SER A 14 10.71 9.87 10.91
N TYR A 15 11.07 9.19 12.00
CA TYR A 15 12.46 8.85 12.27
C TYR A 15 13.08 7.98 11.17
N VAL A 16 12.33 7.00 10.66
CA VAL A 16 12.75 6.18 9.52
C VAL A 16 12.97 7.03 8.26
N ARG A 17 12.03 7.94 7.94
CA ARG A 17 12.16 8.86 6.79
C ARG A 17 13.37 9.78 6.89
N GLU A 18 13.73 10.21 8.10
CA GLU A 18 14.87 11.10 8.35
C GLU A 18 16.22 10.34 8.37
N SER A 19 16.20 9.06 8.74
CA SER A 19 17.42 8.29 9.02
C SER A 19 17.82 7.32 7.90
N ILE A 20 16.89 6.94 7.02
CA ILE A 20 17.11 5.91 6.00
C ILE A 20 16.71 6.46 4.64
N ASP A 21 17.55 6.23 3.61
CA ASP A 21 17.20 6.56 2.23
C ASP A 21 15.96 5.77 1.77
N PRO A 22 14.96 6.40 1.12
CA PRO A 22 13.78 5.72 0.60
C PRO A 22 14.04 4.46 -0.23
N LEU A 23 15.12 4.44 -1.01
CA LEU A 23 15.50 3.28 -1.82
C LEU A 23 15.84 2.05 -0.97
N ASN A 24 16.15 2.22 0.31
CA ASN A 24 16.52 1.14 1.23
C ASN A 24 15.34 0.58 2.04
N TYR A 25 14.16 1.23 2.01
CA TYR A 25 12.97 0.72 2.70
C TYR A 25 11.76 0.51 1.77
N LEU A 26 11.70 1.20 0.62
CA LEU A 26 10.59 1.07 -0.31
C LEU A 26 10.66 -0.25 -1.07
N HIS A 27 9.56 -0.99 -1.04
CA HIS A 27 9.42 -2.18 -1.87
C HIS A 27 9.24 -1.77 -3.34
N PRO A 28 9.93 -2.41 -4.31
CA PRO A 28 9.85 -2.05 -5.72
C PRO A 28 8.43 -2.03 -6.31
N SER A 29 7.51 -2.84 -5.76
CA SER A 29 6.10 -2.86 -6.14
C SER A 29 5.44 -1.48 -6.14
N ILE A 30 5.82 -0.61 -5.20
CA ILE A 30 5.22 0.73 -5.11
C ILE A 30 5.50 1.52 -6.39
N GLU A 31 6.76 1.51 -6.83
CA GLU A 31 7.18 2.24 -8.03
C GLU A 31 6.65 1.59 -9.31
N ILE A 32 6.71 0.26 -9.39
CA ILE A 32 6.17 -0.51 -10.54
C ILE A 32 4.69 -0.14 -10.77
N LEU A 33 3.88 -0.13 -9.72
CA LEU A 33 2.45 0.17 -9.83
C LEU A 33 2.18 1.66 -10.08
N ARG A 34 3.01 2.57 -9.53
CA ARG A 34 2.92 4.01 -9.79
C ARG A 34 3.14 4.31 -11.27
N LEU A 35 4.23 3.81 -11.84
CA LEU A 35 4.57 3.99 -13.25
C LEU A 35 3.54 3.32 -14.18
N TYR A 36 3.07 2.12 -13.80
CA TYR A 36 2.02 1.44 -14.57
C TYR A 36 0.70 2.23 -14.55
N GLY A 37 0.35 2.81 -13.41
CA GLY A 37 -0.85 3.64 -13.22
C GLY A 37 -0.84 4.89 -14.09
N GLN A 38 0.29 5.59 -14.17
CA GLN A 38 0.46 6.78 -15.02
C GLN A 38 0.26 6.46 -16.51
N LYS A 39 0.73 5.30 -16.98
CA LYS A 39 0.62 4.88 -18.37
C LYS A 39 -0.77 4.40 -18.76
N ASN A 40 -1.49 3.74 -17.85
CA ASN A 40 -2.72 3.00 -18.16
C ASN A 40 -3.98 3.54 -17.47
N GLY A 41 -3.86 4.59 -16.64
CA GLY A 41 -4.99 5.15 -15.88
C GLY A 41 -5.60 4.19 -14.86
N THR A 42 -4.81 3.23 -14.36
CA THR A 42 -5.32 2.12 -13.55
C THR A 42 -5.03 2.29 -12.06
N ALA A 43 -6.05 2.08 -11.23
CA ALA A 43 -6.01 2.26 -9.78
C ALA A 43 -5.40 1.06 -9.02
N TYR A 44 -4.39 0.36 -9.56
CA TYR A 44 -3.80 -0.83 -8.91
C TYR A 44 -3.08 -0.48 -7.60
N LEU A 45 -2.26 0.57 -7.60
CA LEU A 45 -1.57 1.04 -6.38
C LEU A 45 -2.58 1.41 -5.28
N GLN A 46 -3.64 2.13 -5.65
CA GLN A 46 -4.72 2.46 -4.72
C GLN A 46 -5.44 1.21 -4.21
N THR A 47 -5.72 0.24 -5.09
CA THR A 47 -6.36 -1.03 -4.72
C THR A 47 -5.49 -1.80 -3.72
N LEU A 48 -4.19 -1.94 -4.00
CA LEU A 48 -3.25 -2.59 -3.10
C LEU A 48 -3.17 -1.87 -1.76
N ARG A 49 -3.08 -0.53 -1.76
CA ARG A 49 -3.08 0.29 -0.54
C ARG A 49 -4.31 0.04 0.32
N ILE A 50 -5.51 0.08 -0.27
CA ILE A 50 -6.76 -0.12 0.48
C ILE A 50 -6.87 -1.56 0.99
N TYR A 51 -6.40 -2.53 0.19
CA TYR A 51 -6.39 -3.95 0.58
C TYR A 51 -5.48 -4.22 1.77
N ILE A 52 -4.22 -3.77 1.71
CA ILE A 52 -3.23 -3.92 2.78
C ILE A 52 -3.68 -3.18 4.06
N ASN A 53 -4.15 -1.93 3.94
CA ASN A 53 -4.70 -1.17 5.08
C ASN A 53 -6.03 -1.74 5.62
N SER A 54 -6.65 -2.67 4.91
CA SER A 54 -7.80 -3.42 5.40
C SER A 54 -7.41 -4.78 5.97
N MET A 55 -6.12 -4.98 6.27
CA MET A 55 -5.55 -6.22 6.78
C MET A 55 -5.86 -7.41 5.87
N CYS A 56 -5.64 -7.21 4.56
CA CYS A 56 -5.88 -8.21 3.51
C CYS A 56 -7.32 -8.76 3.47
N ASN A 57 -8.27 -8.02 4.06
CA ASN A 57 -9.67 -8.44 4.12
C ASN A 57 -10.43 -8.00 2.87
N HIS A 58 -10.87 -8.99 2.08
CA HIS A 58 -11.60 -8.77 0.83
C HIS A 58 -12.90 -7.98 1.05
N SER A 59 -13.74 -8.37 2.01
CA SER A 59 -15.03 -7.73 2.26
C SER A 59 -14.90 -6.26 2.67
N LYS A 60 -13.95 -5.95 3.57
CA LYS A 60 -13.64 -4.57 3.98
C LYS A 60 -13.13 -3.74 2.80
N THR A 61 -12.30 -4.32 1.95
CA THR A 61 -11.73 -3.65 0.78
C THR A 61 -12.81 -3.33 -0.27
N ILE A 62 -13.66 -4.30 -0.58
CA ILE A 62 -14.83 -4.15 -1.47
C ILE A 62 -15.71 -3.01 -0.98
N ALA A 63 -16.05 -3.02 0.32
CA ALA A 63 -16.89 -1.99 0.93
C ALA A 63 -16.27 -0.59 0.84
N LYS A 64 -14.97 -0.44 1.17
CA LYS A 64 -14.26 0.84 1.09
C LYS A 64 -14.10 1.38 -0.34
N MET A 65 -13.98 0.48 -1.32
CA MET A 65 -13.75 0.86 -2.72
C MET A 65 -15.04 0.98 -3.53
N HIS A 66 -16.16 0.50 -3.00
CA HIS A 66 -17.44 0.40 -3.74
C HIS A 66 -17.31 -0.34 -5.07
N ILE A 67 -16.54 -1.44 -5.10
CA ILE A 67 -16.33 -2.28 -6.29
C ILE A 67 -16.86 -3.70 -6.08
N HIS A 68 -17.13 -4.41 -7.18
CA HIS A 68 -17.48 -5.83 -7.12
C HIS A 68 -16.28 -6.73 -6.75
N ARG A 69 -16.56 -7.88 -6.13
CA ARG A 69 -15.54 -8.88 -5.74
C ARG A 69 -14.62 -9.30 -6.89
N ASN A 70 -15.17 -9.51 -8.09
CA ASN A 70 -14.39 -9.95 -9.24
C ASN A 70 -13.40 -8.87 -9.68
N THR A 71 -13.80 -7.61 -9.61
CA THR A 71 -12.92 -6.47 -9.90
C THR A 71 -11.77 -6.40 -8.90
N LEU A 72 -12.04 -6.61 -7.60
CA LEU A 72 -10.98 -6.67 -6.59
C LEU A 72 -10.01 -7.82 -6.89
N LEU A 73 -10.52 -9.05 -7.06
CA LEU A 73 -9.69 -10.23 -7.32
C LEU A 73 -8.83 -10.07 -8.57
N TYR A 74 -9.41 -9.58 -9.66
CA TYR A 74 -8.67 -9.29 -10.89
C TYR A 74 -7.52 -8.30 -10.63
N ARG A 75 -7.80 -7.21 -9.91
CA ARG A 75 -6.78 -6.19 -9.61
C ARG A 75 -5.67 -6.70 -8.70
N LEU A 76 -6.00 -7.51 -7.69
CA LEU A 76 -5.01 -8.13 -6.81
C LEU A 76 -4.15 -9.15 -7.56
N ASN A 77 -4.76 -10.01 -8.37
CA ASN A 77 -4.03 -10.95 -9.21
C ASN A 77 -3.08 -10.24 -10.17
N LYS A 78 -3.57 -9.18 -10.84
CA LYS A 78 -2.72 -8.40 -11.75
C LYS A 78 -1.59 -7.68 -11.01
N THR A 79 -1.84 -7.22 -9.79
CA THR A 79 -0.83 -6.60 -8.94
C THR A 79 0.28 -7.59 -8.59
N GLN A 80 -0.08 -8.81 -8.18
CA GLN A 80 0.86 -9.89 -7.88
C GLN A 80 1.71 -10.26 -9.11
N GLU A 81 1.07 -10.38 -10.28
CA GLU A 81 1.75 -10.65 -11.55
C GLU A 81 2.73 -9.53 -11.93
N LEU A 82 2.29 -8.27 -11.92
CA LEU A 82 3.11 -7.12 -12.31
C LEU A 82 4.32 -6.93 -11.39
N CYS A 83 4.16 -7.24 -10.10
CA CYS A 83 5.20 -7.00 -9.11
C CYS A 83 6.04 -8.24 -8.78
N GLY A 84 5.63 -9.43 -9.22
CA GLY A 84 6.26 -10.69 -8.83
C GLY A 84 6.19 -10.95 -7.32
N ILE A 85 5.07 -10.60 -6.66
CA ILE A 85 4.88 -10.78 -5.22
C ILE A 85 3.73 -11.73 -4.90
N SER A 86 3.75 -12.30 -3.70
CA SER A 86 2.60 -12.99 -3.10
C SER A 86 1.99 -12.14 -1.99
N LEU A 87 0.67 -11.93 -2.02
CA LEU A 87 -0.09 -11.27 -0.95
C LEU A 87 -0.46 -12.24 0.19
N GLU A 88 -0.05 -13.50 0.08
CA GLU A 88 -0.10 -14.48 1.17
C GLU A 88 1.21 -14.48 1.99
N ASP A 89 2.26 -13.83 1.50
CA ASP A 89 3.50 -13.62 2.26
C ASP A 89 3.30 -12.51 3.30
N GLU A 90 3.34 -12.91 4.57
CA GLU A 90 3.17 -12.00 5.71
C GLU A 90 4.22 -10.88 5.75
N ARG A 91 5.46 -11.16 5.33
CA ARG A 91 6.56 -10.19 5.36
C ARG A 91 6.38 -9.16 4.27
N ILE A 92 5.95 -9.59 3.08
CA ILE A 92 5.58 -8.67 1.99
C ILE A 92 4.42 -7.78 2.44
N CYS A 93 3.37 -8.35 3.02
CA CYS A 93 2.24 -7.57 3.51
C CYS A 93 2.64 -6.55 4.58
N ALA A 94 3.47 -6.95 5.55
CA ALA A 94 3.96 -6.07 6.61
C ALA A 94 4.84 -4.94 6.05
N LEU A 95 5.76 -5.26 5.14
CA LEU A 95 6.62 -4.27 4.49
C LEU A 95 5.79 -3.28 3.66
N LEU A 96 4.81 -3.76 2.89
CA LEU A 96 3.91 -2.90 2.12
C LEU A 96 3.07 -2.01 3.03
N LEU A 97 2.58 -2.53 4.16
CA LEU A 97 1.86 -1.74 5.15
C LEU A 97 2.73 -0.61 5.68
N CYS A 98 3.95 -0.91 6.13
CA CYS A 98 4.92 0.10 6.57
C CYS A 98 5.20 1.12 5.46
N ASN A 99 5.41 0.66 4.22
CA ASN A 99 5.61 1.55 3.07
C ASN A 99 4.43 2.49 2.85
N PHE A 100 3.18 2.04 2.99
CA PHE A 100 2.00 2.91 2.88
C PHE A 100 1.85 3.91 4.03
N TYR A 101 2.45 3.64 5.20
CA TYR A 101 2.56 4.63 6.29
C TYR A 101 3.76 5.59 6.10
N LEU A 102 4.84 5.12 5.47
CA LEU A 102 6.01 5.93 5.16
C LEU A 102 5.73 6.90 4.01
N PHE A 103 4.96 6.47 3.01
CA PHE A 103 4.57 7.28 1.86
C PHE A 103 3.55 8.34 2.28
N ARG A 104 4.00 9.58 2.55
CA ARG A 104 3.11 10.73 2.67
C ARG A 104 2.31 10.86 1.35
N GLN A 105 1.01 11.11 1.45
CA GLN A 105 0.18 11.50 0.31
C GLN A 105 0.66 12.86 -0.21
N GLU A 106 1.68 12.90 -1.07
CA GLU A 106 1.83 13.98 -2.04
C GLU A 106 1.06 13.58 -3.30
N ASP A 107 -0.27 13.68 -3.21
CA ASP A 107 -1.16 13.74 -4.36
C ASP A 107 -2.29 14.70 -3.98
N GLY A 108 -1.95 15.97 -3.96
CA GLY A 108 -2.86 17.10 -4.01
C GLY A 108 -2.27 18.08 -4.99
N THR A 109 -2.57 17.88 -6.27
CA THR A 109 -2.63 18.99 -7.24
C THR A 109 -3.53 20.10 -6.68
#